data_AF-A0A1Q4YD13-F1
#
_entry.id   AF-A0A1Q4YD13-F1
#
_cell.length_a   1.000
_cell.length_b   1.000
_cell.length_c   1.000
_cell.angle_alpha   90.00
_cell.angle_beta   90.00
_cell.angle_gamma   90.00
#
_symmetry.space_group_name_H-M   'P 1'
#
loop_
_entity.id
_entity.type
_entity.pdbx_description
1 polymer ?
#
loop_
_entity_poly.entity_id
_entity_poly.type
_entity_poly.pdbx_seq_one_letter_code
_entity_poly.pdbx_strand_id
1 'polypeptide(L)'
;MRKLFLAPALLALVLAVLVAPNSQGSLGEAHATTVVDLATAPADVLTTPPSVAAWPVPNARTYRILSSCSPYASAIRTGARAWANLTESSSGTPVECRNGYITDCGGGSRVVGCNWGAGQRIALYMGGVNDDALLAAHEFGHNWYGHSSYQCAGWGSAAQVMAPSICNYSGATTID
;
A
#
# COMPACT_ATOMS: atom_id res chain seq x y z
N MET A 1 -28.48 -18.50 -71.12
CA MET A 1 -27.03 -18.29 -71.37
C MET A 1 -26.46 -17.47 -70.23
N ARG A 2 -25.35 -17.92 -69.59
CA ARG A 2 -24.39 -17.12 -68.80
C ARG A 2 -24.95 -16.44 -67.51
N LYS A 3 -24.35 -16.54 -66.33
CA LYS A 3 -23.01 -16.97 -65.87
C LYS A 3 -23.12 -17.40 -64.40
N LEU A 4 -22.44 -18.49 -64.05
CA LEU A 4 -21.99 -18.77 -62.69
C LEU A 4 -21.08 -17.63 -62.22
N PHE A 5 -21.28 -17.19 -60.98
CA PHE A 5 -20.20 -16.61 -60.19
C PHE A 5 -20.10 -17.40 -58.89
N LEU A 6 -19.11 -18.31 -58.87
CA LEU A 6 -18.49 -18.77 -57.63
C LEU A 6 -17.73 -17.58 -57.03
N ALA A 7 -17.94 -17.32 -55.75
CA ALA A 7 -17.00 -16.57 -54.92
C ALA A 7 -16.79 -17.35 -53.60
N PRO A 8 -15.58 -17.27 -53.02
CA PRO A 8 -15.01 -18.32 -52.19
C PRO A 8 -15.30 -18.14 -50.70
N ALA A 9 -15.03 -19.23 -49.99
CA ALA A 9 -15.06 -19.40 -48.55
C ALA A 9 -14.45 -18.23 -47.75
N LEU A 10 -15.13 -17.87 -46.65
CA LEU A 10 -14.44 -17.47 -45.43
C LEU A 10 -15.18 -18.08 -44.23
N LEU A 11 -14.64 -19.20 -43.78
CA LEU A 11 -14.98 -19.86 -42.52
C LEU A 11 -14.32 -19.05 -41.40
N ALA A 12 -15.04 -18.10 -40.81
CA ALA A 12 -14.60 -17.44 -39.58
C ALA A 12 -15.14 -18.22 -38.37
N LEU A 13 -14.38 -19.21 -37.93
CA LEU A 13 -14.61 -19.87 -36.64
C LEU A 13 -14.20 -18.89 -35.54
N VAL A 14 -15.14 -18.04 -35.09
CA VAL A 14 -14.93 -17.19 -33.92
C VAL A 14 -15.04 -18.09 -32.69
N LEU A 15 -13.90 -18.61 -32.25
CA LEU A 15 -13.77 -19.24 -30.94
C LEU A 15 -13.91 -18.14 -29.88
N ALA A 16 -15.14 -17.88 -29.44
CA ALA A 16 -15.39 -17.07 -28.26
C ALA A 16 -14.90 -17.87 -27.04
N VAL A 17 -13.61 -17.76 -26.72
CA VAL A 17 -13.10 -18.15 -25.41
C VAL A 17 -13.77 -17.23 -24.41
N LEU A 18 -14.73 -17.78 -23.68
CA LEU A 18 -15.26 -17.22 -22.44
C LEU A 18 -14.07 -17.05 -21.48
N VAL A 19 -13.42 -15.88 -21.53
CA VAL A 19 -12.61 -15.42 -20.41
C VAL A 19 -13.63 -14.99 -19.36
N ALA A 20 -14.10 -15.96 -18.58
CA ALA A 20 -14.76 -15.67 -17.32
C ALA A 20 -13.83 -14.70 -16.55
N PRO A 21 -14.34 -13.59 -15.99
CA PRO A 21 -13.58 -12.89 -14.98
C PRO A 21 -13.39 -13.90 -13.85
N ASN A 22 -12.14 -14.33 -13.67
CA ASN A 22 -11.75 -15.07 -12.48
C ASN A 22 -12.03 -14.15 -11.30
N SER A 23 -13.22 -14.29 -10.71
CA SER A 23 -13.51 -13.86 -9.36
C SER A 23 -12.72 -14.77 -8.43
N GLN A 24 -11.40 -14.56 -8.39
CA GLN A 24 -10.57 -15.03 -7.29
C GLN A 24 -10.99 -14.23 -6.07
N GLY A 25 -11.92 -14.79 -5.31
CA GLY A 25 -12.01 -14.50 -3.88
C GLY A 25 -10.66 -14.86 -3.28
N SER A 26 -9.79 -13.86 -3.15
CA SER A 26 -8.44 -14.01 -2.63
C SER A 26 -8.55 -14.26 -1.13
N LEU A 27 -7.99 -15.37 -0.66
CA LEU A 27 -7.77 -15.61 0.76
C LEU A 27 -6.79 -14.54 1.26
N GLY A 28 -7.32 -13.44 1.82
CA GLY A 28 -6.56 -12.41 2.55
C GLY A 28 -5.26 -11.99 1.88
N GLU A 29 -5.35 -11.33 0.72
CA GLU A 29 -4.20 -10.86 -0.05
C GLU A 29 -3.26 -10.01 0.81
N ALA A 30 -1.96 -10.30 0.71
CA ALA A 30 -0.93 -9.45 1.30
C ALA A 30 -0.79 -8.19 0.45
N HIS A 31 -0.87 -7.03 1.08
CA HIS A 31 -0.63 -5.76 0.42
C HIS A 31 0.81 -5.33 0.68
N ALA A 32 1.65 -5.45 -0.35
CA ALA A 32 3.08 -5.14 -0.29
C ALA A 32 3.36 -3.71 -0.74
N THR A 33 4.06 -2.96 0.10
CA THR A 33 4.49 -1.59 -0.20
C THR A 33 5.98 -1.56 -0.48
N THR A 34 6.36 -1.07 -1.65
CA THR A 34 7.76 -0.96 -2.06
C THR A 34 8.35 0.41 -1.74
N VAL A 35 9.67 0.52 -1.78
CA VAL A 35 10.37 1.81 -1.73
C VAL A 35 11.12 2.10 -3.01
N VAL A 36 11.02 3.34 -3.47
CA VAL A 36 11.78 3.89 -4.60
C VAL A 36 12.62 5.07 -4.15
N ASP A 37 13.86 5.12 -4.63
CA ASP A 37 14.77 6.23 -4.34
C ASP A 37 14.72 7.23 -5.49
N LEU A 38 14.46 8.49 -5.18
CA LEU A 38 14.35 9.60 -6.13
C LEU A 38 15.33 10.71 -5.77
N ALA A 39 15.91 11.35 -6.79
CA ALA A 39 16.95 12.36 -6.59
C ALA A 39 16.41 13.67 -5.98
N THR A 40 15.15 14.01 -6.23
CA THR A 40 14.56 15.31 -5.85
C THR A 40 13.13 15.14 -5.39
N ALA A 41 12.79 15.74 -4.25
CA ALA A 41 11.44 15.75 -3.72
C ALA A 41 10.58 16.79 -4.46
N PRO A 42 9.35 16.44 -4.88
CA PRO A 42 8.35 17.45 -5.21
C PRO A 42 8.01 18.25 -3.95
N ALA A 43 7.70 19.55 -4.11
CA ALA A 43 7.41 20.45 -2.99
C ALA A 43 6.30 19.92 -2.06
N ASP A 44 5.35 19.15 -2.60
CA ASP A 44 4.15 18.68 -1.91
C ASP A 44 4.32 17.30 -1.22
N VAL A 45 5.49 16.66 -1.33
CA VAL A 45 5.72 15.31 -0.75
C VAL A 45 6.43 15.37 0.61
N LEU A 46 7.07 16.50 0.94
CA LEU A 46 7.76 16.69 2.23
C LEU A 46 6.84 17.25 3.33
N THR A 47 5.53 17.18 3.14
CA THR A 47 4.59 17.62 4.17
C THR A 47 4.73 16.75 5.41
N THR A 48 4.89 17.38 6.57
CA THR A 48 4.82 16.73 7.89
C THR A 48 3.46 16.02 8.03
N PRO A 49 3.34 14.94 8.84
CA PRO A 49 2.04 14.32 9.10
C PRO A 49 1.00 15.39 9.42
N PRO A 50 -0.16 15.37 8.76
CA PRO A 50 -1.01 16.53 8.73
C PRO A 50 -1.58 16.74 10.14
N SER A 51 -1.63 17.99 10.61
CA SER A 51 -2.29 18.36 11.87
C SER A 51 -3.82 18.25 11.80
N VAL A 52 -4.34 17.76 10.66
CA VAL A 52 -5.75 17.63 10.34
C VAL A 52 -6.43 16.53 11.15
N ALA A 53 -7.75 16.66 11.28
CA ALA A 53 -8.59 15.56 11.78
C ALA A 53 -8.34 14.29 10.96
N ALA A 54 -8.21 13.16 11.65
CA ALA A 54 -7.97 11.86 11.05
C ALA A 54 -8.97 11.54 9.93
N TRP A 55 -8.50 10.89 8.85
CA TRP A 55 -9.36 10.53 7.72
C TRP A 55 -10.41 9.52 8.14
N PRO A 56 -11.66 9.65 7.66
CA PRO A 56 -12.73 8.71 8.00
C PRO A 56 -12.40 7.31 7.47
N VAL A 57 -12.86 6.30 8.21
CA VAL A 57 -12.71 4.88 7.85
C VAL A 57 -14.07 4.18 7.90
N PRO A 58 -14.27 3.10 7.10
CA PRO A 58 -15.54 2.36 7.08
C PRO A 58 -15.94 1.76 8.43
N ASN A 59 -14.98 1.32 9.23
CA ASN A 59 -15.21 0.73 10.54
C ASN A 59 -13.99 0.92 11.44
N ALA A 60 -14.21 0.98 12.76
CA ALA A 60 -13.13 1.07 13.73
C ALA A 60 -12.27 -0.20 13.72
N ARG A 61 -10.97 -0.04 13.95
CA ARG A 61 -9.99 -1.13 14.03
C ARG A 61 -9.06 -0.88 15.22
N THR A 62 -8.38 -1.93 15.64
CA THR A 62 -7.36 -1.82 16.69
C THR A 62 -6.04 -2.43 16.23
N TYR A 63 -4.93 -1.95 16.78
CA TYR A 63 -3.59 -2.46 16.50
C TYR A 63 -2.80 -2.66 17.79
N ARG A 64 -1.73 -3.46 17.71
CA ARG A 64 -0.78 -3.67 18.81
C ARG A 64 0.64 -3.58 18.30
N ILE A 65 1.43 -2.71 18.90
CA ILE A 65 2.86 -2.61 18.62
C ILE A 65 3.58 -3.77 19.33
N LEU A 66 4.26 -4.63 18.58
CA LEU A 66 5.10 -5.69 19.15
C LEU A 66 6.44 -5.13 19.64
N SER A 67 7.12 -5.89 20.51
CA SER A 67 8.40 -5.47 21.11
C SER A 67 9.49 -5.15 20.09
N SER A 68 9.49 -5.80 18.92
CA SER A 68 10.41 -5.50 17.82
C SER A 68 10.32 -4.06 17.33
N CYS A 69 9.17 -3.41 17.50
CA CYS A 69 8.94 -2.02 17.11
C CYS A 69 9.20 -0.99 18.21
N SER A 70 9.74 -1.38 19.37
CA SER A 70 9.92 -0.45 20.50
C SER A 70 10.65 0.86 20.13
N PRO A 71 11.71 0.87 19.30
CA PRO A 71 12.37 2.10 18.87
C PRO A 71 11.50 3.03 18.03
N TYR A 72 10.51 2.47 17.32
CA TYR A 72 9.68 3.16 16.32
C TYR A 72 8.25 3.43 16.80
N ALA A 73 7.93 3.08 18.06
CA ALA A 73 6.56 3.11 18.57
C ALA A 73 5.90 4.50 18.46
N SER A 74 6.67 5.58 18.60
CA SER A 74 6.16 6.96 18.43
C SER A 74 5.72 7.23 16.98
N ALA A 75 6.55 6.85 16.00
CA ALA A 75 6.24 7.02 14.58
C ALA A 75 5.04 6.17 14.16
N ILE A 76 4.96 4.92 14.63
CA ILE A 76 3.83 4.03 14.37
C ILE A 76 2.52 4.62 14.91
N ARG A 77 2.52 5.13 16.14
CA ARG A 77 1.35 5.82 16.71
C ARG A 77 0.99 7.06 15.91
N THR A 78 1.97 7.79 15.38
CA THR A 78 1.72 8.94 14.49
C THR A 78 1.05 8.49 13.21
N GLY A 79 1.53 7.42 12.57
CA GLY A 79 0.88 6.85 11.40
C GLY A 79 -0.54 6.36 11.69
N ALA A 80 -0.78 5.73 12.84
CA ALA A 80 -2.11 5.27 13.23
C ALA A 80 -3.12 6.41 13.39
N ARG A 81 -2.70 7.56 13.94
CA ARG A 81 -3.55 8.75 14.12
C ARG A 81 -4.05 9.36 12.81
N ALA A 82 -3.47 8.97 11.68
CA ALA A 82 -3.94 9.39 10.37
C ALA A 82 -5.36 8.87 10.06
N TRP A 83 -5.77 7.76 10.70
CA TRP A 83 -7.02 7.07 10.44
C TRP A 83 -7.97 7.19 11.63
N ALA A 84 -9.19 7.67 11.38
CA ALA A 84 -10.17 7.86 12.44
C ALA A 84 -10.50 6.53 13.12
N ASN A 85 -10.64 6.55 14.45
CA ASN A 85 -11.03 5.38 15.24
C ASN A 85 -10.10 4.15 15.10
N LEU A 86 -8.84 4.36 14.69
CA LEU A 86 -7.78 3.35 14.83
C LEU A 86 -7.10 3.52 16.19
N THR A 87 -7.22 2.52 17.06
CA THR A 87 -6.72 2.63 18.45
C THR A 87 -5.78 1.50 18.82
N GLU A 88 -4.79 1.81 19.67
CA GLU A 88 -3.86 0.81 20.20
C GLU A 88 -4.56 -0.03 21.27
N SER A 89 -4.49 -1.36 21.16
CA SER A 89 -5.08 -2.32 22.08
C SER A 89 -4.24 -3.60 22.15
N SER A 90 -4.23 -4.26 23.30
CA SER A 90 -3.50 -5.53 23.50
C SER A 90 -3.99 -6.68 22.63
N SER A 91 -5.20 -6.60 22.06
CA SER A 91 -5.80 -7.61 21.17
C SER A 91 -5.85 -7.19 19.70
N GLY A 92 -5.30 -6.03 19.34
CA GLY A 92 -5.36 -5.52 17.97
C GLY A 92 -4.42 -6.22 16.98
N THR A 93 -4.51 -5.83 15.71
CA THR A 93 -3.59 -6.24 14.64
C THR A 93 -2.13 -6.13 15.09
N PRO A 94 -1.36 -7.22 15.13
CA PRO A 94 0.03 -7.18 15.54
C PRO A 94 0.89 -6.45 14.49
N VAL A 95 1.67 -5.47 14.94
CA VAL A 95 2.63 -4.71 14.13
C VAL A 95 4.04 -5.11 14.55
N GLU A 96 4.77 -5.76 13.66
CA GLU A 96 6.16 -6.14 13.85
C GLU A 96 7.11 -5.26 13.04
N CYS A 97 8.30 -5.00 13.58
CA CYS A 97 9.34 -4.28 12.86
C CYS A 97 10.46 -5.25 12.51
N ARG A 98 10.97 -5.11 11.29
CA ARG A 98 12.03 -5.93 10.72
C ARG A 98 13.23 -5.04 10.39
N ASN A 99 14.40 -5.66 10.30
CA ASN A 99 15.68 -4.98 10.05
C ASN A 99 16.12 -5.06 8.58
N GLY A 100 15.22 -5.39 7.67
CA GLY A 100 15.50 -5.54 6.25
C GLY A 100 14.22 -5.71 5.44
N TYR A 101 14.37 -5.71 4.11
CA TYR A 101 13.25 -5.85 3.18
C TYR A 101 12.43 -7.11 3.44
N ILE A 102 11.11 -6.97 3.31
CA ILE A 102 10.11 -8.01 3.60
C ILE A 102 10.00 -8.94 2.39
N THR A 103 10.38 -10.21 2.52
CA THR A 103 10.43 -11.16 1.40
C THR A 103 9.21 -12.11 1.32
N ASP A 104 8.36 -12.10 2.33
CA ASP A 104 7.20 -13.00 2.50
C ASP A 104 5.85 -12.28 2.28
N CYS A 105 5.85 -11.11 1.62
CA CYS A 105 4.65 -10.31 1.34
C CYS A 105 4.19 -10.37 -0.13
N GLY A 106 4.94 -11.05 -1.01
CA GLY A 106 4.80 -10.81 -2.45
C GLY A 106 5.34 -9.42 -2.82
N GLY A 107 4.96 -8.87 -3.97
CA GLY A 107 5.34 -7.49 -4.37
C GLY A 107 6.75 -7.30 -4.92
N GLY A 108 7.60 -8.34 -4.92
CA GLY A 108 8.92 -8.30 -5.55
C GLY A 108 10.05 -7.94 -4.60
N SER A 109 10.99 -7.12 -5.06
CA SER A 109 12.13 -6.66 -4.26
C SER A 109 11.84 -5.32 -3.60
N ARG A 110 12.59 -5.00 -2.53
CA ARG A 110 12.51 -3.71 -1.82
C ARG A 110 11.16 -3.41 -1.15
N VAL A 111 10.45 -4.43 -0.70
CA VAL A 111 9.24 -4.26 0.11
C VAL A 111 9.61 -3.78 1.51
N VAL A 112 9.06 -2.64 1.90
CA VAL A 112 9.32 -1.97 3.19
C VAL A 112 8.12 -2.04 4.14
N GLY A 113 6.93 -2.34 3.62
CA GLY A 113 5.73 -2.51 4.43
C GLY A 113 4.89 -3.64 3.89
N CYS A 114 4.16 -4.29 4.79
CA CYS A 114 3.19 -5.28 4.40
C CYS A 114 2.04 -5.39 5.38
N ASN A 115 0.82 -5.45 4.86
CA ASN A 115 -0.39 -5.79 5.61
C ASN A 115 -1.05 -7.04 5.03
N TRP A 116 -1.17 -8.09 5.84
CA TRP A 116 -1.83 -9.34 5.42
C TRP A 116 -3.29 -9.34 5.82
N GLY A 117 -4.17 -9.68 4.86
CA GLY A 117 -5.58 -9.96 5.15
C GLY A 117 -6.35 -8.82 5.80
N ALA A 118 -6.05 -7.57 5.42
CA ALA A 118 -6.67 -6.37 5.94
C ALA A 118 -6.61 -6.26 7.48
N GLY A 119 -5.41 -6.47 8.02
CA GLY A 119 -5.08 -6.30 9.44
C GLY A 119 -4.95 -7.60 10.22
N GLN A 120 -4.66 -8.74 9.58
CA GLN A 120 -4.31 -9.96 10.32
C GLN A 120 -2.93 -9.83 10.99
N ARG A 121 -1.99 -9.20 10.30
CA ARG A 121 -0.68 -8.77 10.82
C ARG A 121 -0.09 -7.69 9.91
N ILE A 122 0.79 -6.87 10.45
CA ILE A 122 1.53 -5.84 9.72
C ILE A 122 3.02 -6.00 10.02
N ALA A 123 3.86 -5.89 8.99
CA ALA A 123 5.31 -5.86 9.12
C ALA A 123 5.85 -4.56 8.52
N LEU A 124 6.82 -3.95 9.20
CA LEU A 124 7.43 -2.68 8.81
C LEU A 124 8.95 -2.79 8.79
N TYR A 125 9.59 -2.35 7.71
CA TYR A 125 11.02 -2.09 7.66
C TYR A 125 11.25 -0.58 7.72
N MET A 126 11.23 -0.04 8.93
CA MET A 126 11.35 1.39 9.22
C MET A 126 12.67 1.98 8.68
N GLY A 127 13.78 1.26 8.85
CA GLY A 127 15.09 1.69 8.32
C GLY A 127 15.21 1.71 6.79
N GLY A 128 14.17 1.30 6.05
CA GLY A 128 14.13 1.33 4.59
C GLY A 128 13.51 2.61 4.01
N VAL A 129 12.99 3.52 4.83
CA VAL A 129 12.27 4.72 4.38
C VAL A 129 12.75 5.99 5.09
N ASN A 130 12.49 7.16 4.47
CA ASN A 130 12.78 8.46 5.08
C ASN A 130 11.67 8.96 6.03
N ASP A 131 10.43 8.48 5.86
CA ASP A 131 9.28 8.83 6.71
C ASP A 131 8.62 7.58 7.29
N ASP A 132 9.06 7.26 8.50
CA ASP A 132 8.57 6.14 9.32
C ASP A 132 7.07 6.22 9.62
N ALA A 133 6.55 7.42 9.86
CA ALA A 133 5.15 7.60 10.20
C ALA A 133 4.26 7.40 8.97
N LEU A 134 4.72 7.83 7.79
CA LEU A 134 4.00 7.63 6.53
C LEU A 134 3.94 6.17 6.14
N LEU A 135 5.05 5.43 6.30
CA LEU A 135 5.05 3.98 6.11
C LEU A 135 4.03 3.31 7.03
N ALA A 136 4.03 3.64 8.32
CA ALA A 136 3.05 3.08 9.24
C ALA A 136 1.60 3.46 8.87
N ALA A 137 1.36 4.71 8.48
CA ALA A 137 0.03 5.16 8.01
C ALA A 137 -0.43 4.37 6.79
N HIS A 138 0.46 4.18 5.81
CA HIS A 138 0.19 3.39 4.61
C HIS A 138 -0.26 1.97 5.00
N GLU A 139 0.53 1.27 5.80
CA GLU A 139 0.21 -0.11 6.17
C GLU A 139 -1.08 -0.22 7.00
N PHE A 140 -1.38 0.77 7.85
CA PHE A 140 -2.68 0.78 8.53
C PHE A 140 -3.85 1.02 7.59
N GLY A 141 -3.67 1.83 6.55
CA GLY A 141 -4.71 2.09 5.56
C GLY A 141 -5.14 0.83 4.82
N HIS A 142 -4.25 -0.16 4.67
CA HIS A 142 -4.59 -1.48 4.15
C HIS A 142 -5.57 -2.30 4.98
N ASN A 143 -5.92 -1.86 6.20
CA ASN A 143 -7.06 -2.44 6.92
C ASN A 143 -8.41 -2.20 6.23
N TRP A 144 -8.46 -1.22 5.31
CA TRP A 144 -9.69 -0.79 4.63
C TRP A 144 -9.53 -0.60 3.11
N TYR A 145 -8.35 -0.22 2.64
CA TYR A 145 -8.14 0.27 1.28
C TYR A 145 -7.03 -0.49 0.53
N GLY A 146 -7.18 -0.64 -0.78
CA GLY A 146 -6.08 -1.05 -1.65
C GLY A 146 -5.19 0.13 -2.03
N HIS A 147 -4.19 -0.11 -2.88
CA HIS A 147 -3.37 0.97 -3.42
C HIS A 147 -4.19 1.93 -4.28
N SER A 148 -3.84 3.21 -4.22
CA SER A 148 -4.36 4.23 -5.11
C SER A 148 -3.56 4.30 -6.43
N SER A 149 -3.93 5.24 -7.30
CA SER A 149 -3.24 5.50 -8.56
C SER A 149 -2.08 6.51 -8.44
N TYR A 150 -1.79 7.03 -7.25
CA TYR A 150 -0.61 7.87 -7.03
C TYR A 150 0.65 7.02 -7.22
N GLN A 151 1.77 7.66 -7.57
CA GLN A 151 3.04 6.95 -7.67
C GLN A 151 3.76 6.88 -6.32
N CYS A 152 3.79 8.00 -5.59
CA CYS A 152 4.50 8.16 -4.33
C CYS A 152 3.53 8.41 -3.20
N ALA A 153 3.75 7.73 -2.09
CA ALA A 153 3.00 7.95 -0.87
C ALA A 153 3.28 9.36 -0.33
N GLY A 154 2.28 9.96 0.30
CA GLY A 154 2.40 11.28 0.90
C GLY A 154 1.17 11.67 1.69
N TRP A 155 1.31 12.73 2.49
CA TRP A 155 0.31 13.12 3.48
C TRP A 155 -0.83 14.01 2.94
N GLY A 156 -0.79 14.41 1.66
CA GLY A 156 -1.76 15.36 1.10
C GLY A 156 -3.21 14.85 1.06
N SER A 157 -3.42 13.52 1.08
CA SER A 157 -4.74 12.90 1.22
C SER A 157 -4.64 11.43 1.63
N ALA A 158 -5.74 10.83 2.09
CA ALA A 158 -5.83 9.39 2.32
C ALA A 158 -5.44 8.57 1.08
N ALA A 159 -5.90 8.99 -0.10
CA ALA A 159 -5.55 8.31 -1.35
C ALA A 159 -4.05 8.42 -1.66
N GLN A 160 -3.43 9.58 -1.38
CA GLN A 160 -2.00 9.75 -1.56
C GLN A 160 -1.20 8.93 -0.55
N VAL A 161 -1.64 8.78 0.70
CA VAL A 161 -1.02 7.86 1.66
C VAL A 161 -1.01 6.44 1.09
N MET A 162 -2.10 6.01 0.46
CA MET A 162 -2.26 4.68 -0.13
C MET A 162 -1.57 4.48 -1.49
N ALA A 163 -0.63 5.34 -1.92
CA ALA A 163 0.14 5.08 -3.13
C ALA A 163 1.04 3.83 -2.97
N PRO A 164 1.26 3.01 -4.00
CA PRO A 164 1.92 1.71 -3.91
C PRO A 164 3.41 1.75 -3.53
N SER A 165 4.01 2.94 -3.42
CA SER A 165 5.42 3.08 -3.08
C SER A 165 5.70 4.26 -2.17
N ILE A 166 6.57 4.03 -1.18
CA ILE A 166 7.23 5.10 -0.44
C ILE A 166 8.37 5.65 -1.28
N CYS A 167 8.50 6.97 -1.36
CA CYS A 167 9.55 7.62 -2.13
C CYS A 167 10.57 8.26 -1.19
N ASN A 168 11.80 7.73 -1.19
CA ASN A 168 12.92 8.31 -0.48
C ASN A 168 13.59 9.37 -1.34
N TYR A 169 13.92 10.51 -0.75
CA TYR A 169 14.55 11.62 -1.45
C TYR A 169 15.94 11.89 -0.89
N SER A 170 16.97 11.79 -1.74
CA SER A 170 18.37 11.96 -1.34
C SER A 170 18.81 13.41 -1.10
N GLY A 171 17.93 14.39 -1.37
CA GLY A 171 18.23 15.83 -1.28
C GLY A 171 17.42 16.61 -0.24
N ALA A 172 16.61 15.93 0.59
CA ALA A 172 15.88 16.59 1.66
C ALA A 172 16.81 16.83 2.87
N THR A 173 17.53 17.95 2.83
CA THR A 173 18.24 18.47 4.00
C THR A 173 17.23 18.71 5.12
N THR A 174 17.48 18.14 6.30
CA THR A 174 16.76 18.47 7.53
C THR A 174 16.83 19.98 7.76
N ILE A 175 15.69 20.65 7.86
CA ILE A 175 15.65 21.98 8.49
C ILE A 175 15.54 21.71 9.99
N ASP A 176 16.66 21.93 10.68
CA ASP A 176 16.78 21.92 12.15
C ASP A 176 15.89 22.97 12.82
#